data_AF-A0A7C5X6L9-F1
#
_entry.id   AF-A0A7C5X6L9-F1
#
_cell.length_a   1.000
_cell.length_b   1.000
_cell.length_c   1.000
_cell.angle_alpha   90.00
_cell.angle_beta   90.00
_cell.angle_gamma   90.00
#
_symmetry.space_group_name_H-M   'P 1'
#
loop_
_entity.id
_entity.type
_entity.pdbx_description
1 polymer ?
#
loop_
_entity_poly.entity_id
_entity_poly.type
_entity_poly.pdbx_seq_one_letter_code
_entity_poly.pdbx_strand_id
1 'polypeptide(L)'
;MEDQGLWNFLILRVNQEIAASPSRPGETVIIEFSRGGSSAYHEALSLLAPTVLEQGAILYLHVSCEESVRRNFARYDRNQRGGILTHSVPEEEMLKTYRTDDWFSLASGDSGYLDIRGFRVPYVTVNNEPEPKSFADFSRRFKPALEELYQLWKNR
;
A
#
# COMPACT_ATOMS: atom_id res chain seq x y z
N MET A 1 23.10 3.50 -1.83
CA MET A 1 22.23 2.77 -2.76
C MET A 1 21.28 1.96 -1.92
N GLU A 2 20.04 2.43 -1.80
CA GLU A 2 18.94 1.60 -1.33
C GLU A 2 18.76 0.51 -2.39
N ASP A 3 18.67 -0.76 -1.99
CA ASP A 3 18.77 -1.88 -2.94
C ASP A 3 17.45 -2.03 -3.70
N GLN A 4 17.29 -1.22 -4.75
CA GLN A 4 16.16 -1.27 -5.68
C GLN A 4 16.00 -2.68 -6.28
N GLY A 5 17.10 -3.44 -6.39
CA GLY A 5 17.09 -4.86 -6.75
C GLY A 5 16.34 -5.72 -5.72
N LEU A 6 16.57 -5.50 -4.42
CA LEU A 6 15.86 -6.21 -3.35
C LEU A 6 14.35 -5.91 -3.38
N TRP A 7 13.94 -4.66 -3.51
CA TRP A 7 12.51 -4.29 -3.52
C TRP A 7 11.75 -4.89 -4.69
N ASN A 8 12.38 -4.91 -5.87
CA ASN A 8 11.83 -5.52 -7.07
C ASN A 8 11.79 -7.05 -6.94
N PHE A 9 12.84 -7.65 -6.37
CA PHE A 9 12.86 -9.08 -6.05
C PHE A 9 11.70 -9.47 -5.11
N LEU A 10 11.40 -8.66 -4.09
CA LEU A 10 10.30 -8.94 -3.17
C LEU A 10 8.92 -8.91 -3.87
N ILE A 11 8.69 -8.02 -4.83
CA ILE A 11 7.46 -8.04 -5.63
C ILE A 11 7.37 -9.32 -6.47
N LEU A 12 8.48 -9.74 -7.08
CA LEU A 12 8.53 -11.01 -7.82
C LEU A 12 8.27 -12.22 -6.91
N ARG A 13 8.73 -12.18 -5.65
CA ARG A 13 8.40 -13.20 -4.64
C ARG A 13 6.91 -13.21 -4.30
N VAL A 14 6.28 -12.05 -4.12
CA VAL A 14 4.81 -11.96 -3.92
C VAL A 14 4.05 -12.65 -5.04
N ASN A 15 4.44 -12.43 -6.31
CA ASN A 15 3.83 -13.13 -7.44
C ASN A 15 3.94 -14.66 -7.33
N GLN A 16 5.10 -15.17 -6.88
CA GLN A 16 5.32 -16.60 -6.69
C GLN A 16 4.43 -17.15 -5.58
N GLU A 17 4.29 -16.45 -4.46
CA GLU A 17 3.43 -16.89 -3.35
C GLU A 17 1.95 -16.94 -3.75
N ILE A 18 1.47 -15.94 -4.49
CA ILE A 18 0.09 -15.91 -5.01
C ILE A 18 -0.15 -17.08 -5.98
N ALA A 19 0.81 -17.37 -6.86
CA ALA A 19 0.70 -18.48 -7.79
C ALA A 19 0.76 -19.85 -7.10
N ALA A 20 1.56 -19.98 -6.04
CA ALA A 20 1.68 -21.19 -5.25
C ALA A 20 0.45 -21.46 -4.36
N SER A 21 -0.22 -20.40 -3.90
CA SER A 21 -1.38 -20.45 -3.02
C SER A 21 -2.56 -19.68 -3.61
N PRO A 22 -3.20 -20.17 -4.70
CA PRO A 22 -4.33 -19.50 -5.30
C PRO A 22 -5.51 -19.41 -4.32
N SER A 23 -6.15 -18.25 -4.26
CA SER A 23 -7.34 -18.03 -3.42
C SER A 23 -8.52 -18.89 -3.87
N ARG A 24 -9.34 -19.34 -2.92
CA ARG A 24 -10.56 -20.08 -3.21
C ARG A 24 -11.68 -19.15 -3.66
N PRO A 25 -12.73 -19.66 -4.33
CA PRO A 25 -13.92 -18.87 -4.63
C PRO A 25 -14.50 -18.22 -3.36
N GLY A 26 -14.67 -16.90 -3.39
CA GLY A 26 -15.17 -16.12 -2.25
C GLY A 26 -14.09 -15.62 -1.28
N GLU A 27 -12.83 -16.00 -1.45
CA GLU A 27 -11.71 -15.43 -0.70
C GLU A 27 -11.15 -14.18 -1.39
N THR A 28 -10.53 -13.30 -0.61
CA THR A 28 -9.83 -12.10 -1.11
C THR A 28 -8.40 -12.14 -0.59
N VAL A 29 -7.44 -11.95 -1.48
CA VAL A 29 -6.03 -11.79 -1.12
C VAL A 29 -5.73 -10.31 -0.94
N ILE A 30 -5.16 -9.95 0.21
CA ILE A 30 -4.66 -8.60 0.46
C ILE A 30 -3.14 -8.63 0.30
N ILE A 31 -2.64 -7.81 -0.62
CA ILE A 31 -1.21 -7.59 -0.83
C ILE A 31 -0.91 -6.20 -0.26
N GLU A 32 -0.16 -6.15 0.84
CA GLU A 32 0.25 -4.90 1.47
C GLU A 32 1.75 -4.68 1.27
N PHE A 33 2.12 -3.53 0.75
CA PHE A 33 3.50 -3.06 0.73
C PHE A 33 3.55 -1.53 0.66
N SER A 34 4.68 -0.96 1.07
CA SER A 34 4.99 0.45 0.91
C SER A 34 6.28 0.61 0.10
N ARG A 35 6.38 1.71 -0.63
CA ARG A 35 7.57 2.10 -1.39
C ARG A 35 7.73 3.62 -1.32
N GLY A 36 8.96 4.08 -1.46
CA GLY A 36 9.26 5.50 -1.67
C GLY A 36 10.39 5.67 -2.66
N GLY A 37 10.54 6.90 -3.13
CA GLY A 37 11.36 7.26 -4.29
C GLY A 37 10.52 7.78 -5.45
N SER A 38 11.18 8.27 -6.50
CA SER A 38 10.55 8.95 -7.64
C SER A 38 9.89 8.03 -8.67
N SER A 39 10.07 6.71 -8.55
CA SER A 39 9.51 5.69 -9.47
C SER A 39 9.01 4.44 -8.72
N ALA A 40 8.70 4.60 -7.43
CA ALA A 40 8.58 3.52 -6.48
C ALA A 40 7.37 2.60 -6.76
N TYR A 41 6.16 3.17 -6.81
CA TYR A 41 4.95 2.44 -7.14
C TYR A 41 4.87 2.14 -8.63
N HIS A 42 5.37 3.03 -9.50
CA HIS A 42 5.43 2.77 -10.95
C HIS A 42 6.15 1.45 -11.23
N GLU A 43 7.36 1.28 -10.68
CA GLU A 43 8.15 0.06 -10.83
C GLU A 43 7.48 -1.15 -10.17
N ALA A 44 7.04 -1.01 -8.91
CA ALA A 44 6.43 -2.12 -8.19
C ALA A 44 5.18 -2.66 -8.90
N LEU A 45 4.29 -1.78 -9.37
CA LEU A 45 3.08 -2.16 -10.10
C LEU A 45 3.41 -2.78 -11.47
N SER A 46 4.48 -2.32 -12.13
CA SER A 46 4.95 -2.90 -13.40
C SER A 46 5.45 -4.34 -13.27
N LEU A 47 5.81 -4.77 -12.06
CA LEU A 47 6.33 -6.10 -11.75
C LEU A 47 5.28 -7.08 -11.24
N LEU A 48 4.08 -6.62 -10.83
CA LEU A 48 3.00 -7.51 -10.42
C LEU A 48 2.60 -8.48 -11.54
N ALA A 49 2.14 -9.68 -11.21
CA ALA A 49 1.70 -10.65 -12.20
C ALA A 49 0.45 -10.14 -12.96
N PRO A 50 0.29 -10.45 -14.26
CA PRO A 50 -0.89 -10.08 -15.03
C PRO A 50 -2.21 -10.48 -14.37
N THR A 51 -2.28 -11.67 -13.76
CA THR A 51 -3.46 -12.16 -13.04
C THR A 51 -3.83 -11.28 -11.85
N VAL A 52 -2.84 -10.69 -11.16
CA VAL A 52 -3.05 -9.76 -10.06
C VAL A 52 -3.60 -8.43 -10.57
N LEU A 53 -3.07 -7.90 -11.67
CA LEU A 53 -3.58 -6.65 -12.25
C LEU A 53 -4.97 -6.84 -12.85
N GLU A 54 -5.19 -7.96 -13.53
CA GLU A 54 -6.45 -8.33 -14.17
C GLU A 54 -7.57 -8.55 -13.15
N GLN A 55 -7.28 -9.00 -11.92
CA GLN A 55 -8.30 -9.24 -10.89
C GLN A 55 -8.27 -8.23 -9.75
N GLY A 56 -7.22 -7.43 -9.64
CA GLY A 56 -6.97 -6.59 -8.50
C GLY A 56 -7.64 -5.22 -8.53
N ALA A 57 -7.52 -4.55 -7.40
CA ALA A 57 -7.90 -3.18 -7.14
C ALA A 57 -6.90 -2.57 -6.14
N ILE A 58 -6.65 -1.27 -6.19
CA ILE A 58 -5.65 -0.61 -5.35
C ILE A 58 -6.32 0.33 -4.35
N LEU A 59 -6.06 0.12 -3.06
CA LEU A 59 -6.38 1.09 -2.01
C LEU A 59 -5.08 1.72 -1.53
N TYR A 60 -4.81 2.96 -1.92
CA TYR A 60 -3.62 3.68 -1.48
C TYR A 60 -3.92 4.51 -0.23
N LEU A 61 -3.04 4.41 0.76
CA LEU A 61 -3.18 5.13 2.02
C LEU A 61 -2.21 6.31 2.05
N HIS A 62 -2.72 7.51 1.83
CA HIS A 62 -1.90 8.70 1.93
C HIS A 62 -1.67 9.07 3.40
N VAL A 63 -0.40 9.15 3.79
CA VAL A 63 0.05 9.65 5.09
C VAL A 63 1.26 10.53 4.85
N SER A 64 1.25 11.73 5.39
CA SER A 64 2.39 12.64 5.45
C SER A 64 3.60 11.98 6.10
N CYS A 65 4.78 12.44 5.70
CA CYS A 65 6.03 11.99 6.28
C CYS A 65 6.08 12.30 7.79
N GLU A 66 5.63 13.48 8.20
CA GLU A 66 5.59 13.91 9.62
C GLU A 66 4.75 12.97 10.48
N GLU A 67 3.53 12.65 10.05
CA GLU A 67 2.66 11.74 10.79
C GLU A 67 3.19 10.30 10.78
N SER A 68 3.81 9.86 9.68
CA SER A 68 4.45 8.55 9.59
C SER A 68 5.60 8.42 10.61
N VAL A 69 6.43 9.46 10.72
CA VAL A 69 7.52 9.55 11.71
C VAL A 69 6.94 9.58 13.13
N ARG A 70 5.93 10.42 13.39
CA ARG A 70 5.25 10.51 14.70
C ARG A 70 4.66 9.16 15.13
N ARG A 71 4.03 8.42 14.22
CA ARG A 71 3.49 7.07 14.48
C ARG A 71 4.60 6.05 14.74
N ASN A 72 5.71 6.10 14.00
CA ASN A 72 6.85 5.21 14.20
C ASN A 72 7.45 5.38 15.61
N PHE A 73 7.66 6.63 16.03
CA PHE A 73 8.09 6.94 17.40
C PHE A 73 7.11 6.45 18.47
N ALA A 74 5.82 6.70 18.28
CA ALA A 74 4.80 6.23 19.22
C ALA A 74 4.73 4.69 19.33
N ARG A 75 5.04 3.96 18.25
CA ARG A 75 5.15 2.49 18.27
C ARG A 75 6.39 2.03 19.04
N TYR A 76 7.53 2.70 18.84
CA TYR A 76 8.75 2.43 19.58
C TYR A 76 8.56 2.58 21.09
N ASP A 77 7.99 3.71 21.53
CA ASP A 77 7.71 3.97 22.96
C ASP A 77 6.74 2.95 23.57
N ARG A 78 5.74 2.50 22.79
CA ARG A 78 4.80 1.46 23.23
C ARG A 78 5.48 0.10 23.38
N ASN A 79 6.43 -0.24 22.50
CA ASN A 79 7.10 -1.54 22.45
C ASN A 79 8.25 -1.67 23.46
N GLN A 80 8.77 -0.57 24.00
CA GLN A 80 9.66 -0.59 25.18
C GLN A 80 9.01 -1.21 26.44
N ARG A 81 7.69 -1.48 26.43
CA ARG A 81 6.97 -2.20 27.48
C ARG A 81 6.98 -3.74 27.32
N GLY A 82 7.93 -4.30 26.55
CA GLY A 82 8.24 -5.74 26.54
C GLY A 82 7.51 -6.60 25.49
N GLY A 83 7.23 -6.06 24.30
CA GLY A 83 6.55 -6.79 23.22
C GLY A 83 7.47 -7.23 22.07
N ILE A 84 7.16 -8.37 21.45
CA ILE A 84 7.88 -9.03 20.31
C ILE A 84 8.07 -8.14 19.05
N LEU A 85 7.44 -6.96 18.97
CA LEU A 85 7.49 -6.03 17.83
C LEU A 85 8.54 -4.91 18.02
N THR A 86 9.66 -5.19 18.68
CA THR A 86 10.69 -4.20 19.09
C THR A 86 11.52 -3.56 17.97
N HIS A 87 11.22 -3.81 16.70
CA HIS A 87 11.96 -3.23 15.58
C HIS A 87 11.23 -2.00 15.02
N SER A 88 11.54 -0.82 15.57
CA SER A 88 11.27 0.45 14.88
C SER A 88 12.26 0.62 13.73
N VAL A 89 11.80 1.16 12.60
CA VAL A 89 12.72 1.64 11.57
C VAL A 89 13.41 2.90 12.12
N PRO A 90 14.75 3.01 12.09
CA PRO A 90 15.45 4.23 12.46
C PRO A 90 14.87 5.44 11.71
N GLU A 91 14.75 6.59 12.38
CA GLU A 91 14.17 7.80 11.76
C GLU A 91 14.91 8.19 10.47
N GLU A 92 16.24 8.07 10.46
CA GLU A 92 17.07 8.33 9.27
C GLU A 92 16.66 7.44 8.09
N GLU A 93 16.39 6.16 8.32
CA GLU A 93 15.91 5.24 7.28
C GLU A 93 14.49 5.61 6.85
N MET A 94 13.59 5.95 7.78
CA MET A 94 12.23 6.41 7.44
C MET A 94 12.26 7.63 6.51
N LEU A 95 13.07 8.62 6.86
CA LEU A 95 13.22 9.88 6.13
C LEU A 95 13.96 9.73 4.81
N LYS A 96 14.74 8.66 4.66
CA LYS A 96 15.47 8.35 3.43
C LYS A 96 14.60 7.57 2.46
N THR A 97 13.95 6.51 2.94
CA THR A 97 13.18 5.58 2.09
C THR A 97 11.77 6.07 1.80
N TYR A 98 11.06 6.66 2.78
CA TYR A 98 9.60 6.88 2.70
C TYR A 98 9.19 8.35 2.74
N ARG A 99 10.14 9.28 2.60
CA ARG A 99 9.82 10.72 2.63
C ARG A 99 8.92 11.13 1.47
N THR A 100 9.11 10.53 0.31
CA THR A 100 8.38 10.84 -0.92
C THR A 100 8.07 9.56 -1.67
N ASP A 101 6.96 9.55 -2.39
CA ASP A 101 6.64 8.53 -3.38
C ASP A 101 6.11 9.17 -4.67
N ASP A 102 5.87 8.34 -5.67
CA ASP A 102 5.39 8.72 -7.00
C ASP A 102 3.88 8.49 -7.18
N TRP A 103 3.12 8.18 -6.12
CA TRP A 103 1.71 7.78 -6.25
C TRP A 103 0.88 8.84 -6.96
N PHE A 104 0.98 10.10 -6.56
CA PHE A 104 0.20 11.19 -7.19
C PHE A 104 0.65 11.54 -8.62
N SER A 105 1.80 11.03 -9.06
CA SER A 105 2.18 11.11 -10.47
C SER A 105 1.46 10.07 -11.33
N LEU A 106 1.06 8.94 -10.73
CA LEU A 106 0.28 7.88 -11.36
C LEU A 106 -1.23 8.13 -11.24
N ALA A 107 -1.67 8.54 -10.04
CA ALA A 107 -3.05 8.70 -9.63
C ALA A 107 -3.29 10.15 -9.20
N SER A 108 -3.72 11.02 -10.11
CA SER A 108 -3.90 12.45 -9.84
C SER A 108 -5.18 12.79 -9.08
N GLY A 109 -6.10 11.83 -8.90
CA GLY A 109 -7.37 12.02 -8.20
C GLY A 109 -7.53 11.11 -6.99
N ASP A 110 -8.66 11.26 -6.30
CA ASP A 110 -9.01 10.44 -5.14
C ASP A 110 -9.46 9.03 -5.54
N SER A 111 -9.92 8.83 -6.77
CA SER A 111 -10.33 7.52 -7.29
C SER A 111 -10.32 7.48 -8.82
N GLY A 112 -10.32 6.28 -9.38
CA GLY A 112 -10.41 6.08 -10.83
C GLY A 112 -9.80 4.77 -11.28
N TYR A 113 -9.13 4.81 -12.43
CA TYR A 113 -8.42 3.67 -13.01
C TYR A 113 -7.00 4.08 -13.39
N LEU A 114 -6.05 3.20 -13.12
CA LEU A 114 -4.69 3.25 -13.68
C LEU A 114 -4.63 2.33 -14.90
N ASP A 115 -3.93 2.76 -15.95
CA ASP A 115 -3.48 1.85 -17.00
C ASP A 115 -2.09 1.33 -16.62
N ILE A 116 -1.98 0.03 -16.34
CA ILE A 116 -0.74 -0.62 -15.96
C ILE A 116 -0.49 -1.73 -16.97
N ARG A 117 0.38 -1.49 -17.96
CA ARG A 117 0.70 -2.44 -19.04
C ARG A 117 -0.54 -2.92 -19.81
N GLY A 118 -1.51 -2.02 -20.05
CA GLY A 118 -2.76 -2.32 -20.73
C GLY A 118 -3.85 -2.91 -19.83
N PHE A 119 -3.57 -3.13 -18.54
CA PHE A 119 -4.58 -3.51 -17.56
C PHE A 119 -5.20 -2.27 -16.94
N ARG A 120 -6.53 -2.18 -17.03
CA ARG A 120 -7.31 -1.13 -16.37
C ARG A 120 -7.54 -1.51 -14.90
N VAL A 121 -6.74 -0.97 -14.01
CA VAL A 121 -6.75 -1.30 -12.57
C VAL A 121 -7.46 -0.21 -11.78
N PRO A 122 -8.59 -0.50 -11.11
CA PRO A 122 -9.30 0.49 -10.30
C PRO A 122 -8.48 0.88 -9.07
N TYR A 123 -8.59 2.14 -8.65
CA TYR A 123 -7.95 2.61 -7.43
C TYR A 123 -8.82 3.59 -6.64
N VAL A 124 -8.55 3.68 -5.34
CA VAL A 124 -9.02 4.72 -4.43
C VAL A 124 -7.85 5.15 -3.53
N THR A 125 -7.67 6.44 -3.38
CA THR A 125 -6.72 7.10 -2.47
C THR A 125 -7.46 7.55 -1.22
N VAL A 126 -6.97 7.17 -0.05
CA VAL A 126 -7.54 7.56 1.24
C VAL A 126 -6.53 8.38 2.03
N ASN A 127 -6.87 9.62 2.36
CA ASN A 127 -6.12 10.38 3.35
C ASN A 127 -6.28 9.71 4.74
N ASN A 128 -5.20 9.12 5.24
CA ASN A 128 -5.19 8.33 6.47
C ASN A 128 -4.64 9.13 7.65
N GLU A 129 -5.06 10.38 7.78
CA GLU A 129 -4.69 11.28 8.88
C GLU A 129 -5.91 11.97 9.50
N PRO A 130 -5.98 12.07 10.84
CA PRO A 130 -5.11 11.41 11.83
C PRO A 130 -5.34 9.88 11.87
N GLU A 131 -4.48 9.14 12.56
CA GLU A 131 -4.63 7.68 12.73
C GLU A 131 -6.00 7.35 13.38
N PRO A 132 -6.81 6.43 12.82
CA PRO A 132 -8.03 5.98 13.47
C PRO A 132 -7.72 5.38 14.84
N LYS A 133 -8.44 5.80 15.89
CA LYS A 133 -8.24 5.29 17.27
C LYS A 133 -9.34 4.34 17.72
N SER A 134 -10.40 4.19 16.93
CA SER A 134 -11.52 3.31 17.18
C SER A 134 -12.01 2.64 15.91
N PHE A 135 -12.77 1.55 16.05
CA PHE A 135 -13.45 0.91 14.92
C PHE A 135 -14.44 1.86 14.23
N ALA A 136 -15.08 2.76 14.98
CA ALA A 136 -16.00 3.76 14.42
C ALA A 136 -15.25 4.76 13.52
N ASP A 137 -14.08 5.24 13.94
CA ASP A 137 -13.24 6.13 13.13
C ASP A 137 -12.74 5.43 11.86
N PHE A 138 -12.31 4.16 12.01
CA PHE A 138 -11.89 3.33 10.89
C PHE A 138 -13.04 3.14 9.90
N SER A 139 -14.20 2.69 10.37
CA SER A 139 -15.36 2.41 9.52
C SER A 139 -15.84 3.67 8.79
N ARG A 140 -15.93 4.81 9.49
CA ARG A 140 -16.33 6.09 8.87
C ARG A 140 -15.41 6.50 7.71
N ARG A 141 -14.11 6.20 7.79
CA ARG A 141 -13.14 6.53 6.75
C ARG A 141 -13.08 5.48 5.63
N PHE A 142 -12.95 4.21 6.00
CA PHE A 142 -12.61 3.14 5.05
C PHE A 142 -13.81 2.46 4.41
N LYS A 143 -14.97 2.43 5.07
CA LYS A 143 -16.18 1.83 4.48
C LYS A 143 -16.59 2.51 3.16
N PRO A 144 -16.71 3.86 3.07
CA PRO A 144 -17.06 4.48 1.79
C PRO A 144 -15.99 4.27 0.71
N ALA A 145 -14.71 4.31 1.07
CA ALA A 145 -13.61 4.07 0.13
C ALA A 145 -13.62 2.64 -0.44
N LEU A 146 -13.87 1.63 0.41
CA LEU A 146 -13.98 0.24 -0.03
C LEU A 146 -15.22 0.00 -0.89
N GLU A 147 -16.34 0.65 -0.58
CA GLU A 147 -17.55 0.59 -1.41
C GLU A 147 -17.28 1.19 -2.80
N GLU A 148 -16.68 2.37 -2.86
CA GLU A 148 -16.30 3.00 -4.13
C GLU A 148 -15.33 2.13 -4.94
N LEU A 149 -14.29 1.61 -4.29
CA LEU A 149 -13.32 0.72 -4.93
C LEU A 149 -14.00 -0.55 -5.48
N TYR A 150 -14.94 -1.11 -4.74
CA TYR A 150 -15.73 -2.27 -5.18
C TYR A 150 -16.60 -1.93 -6.40
N GLN A 151 -17.25 -0.76 -6.42
CA GLN A 151 -18.04 -0.32 -7.58
C GLN A 151 -17.16 -0.11 -8.81
N LEU A 152 -15.97 0.50 -8.66
CA LEU A 152 -15.01 0.65 -9.76
C LEU A 152 -14.54 -0.71 -10.29
N TRP A 153 -14.21 -1.63 -9.38
CA TRP A 153 -13.78 -2.98 -9.74
C TRP A 153 -14.85 -3.78 -10.49
N LYS A 154 -16.11 -3.68 -10.05
CA LYS A 154 -17.25 -4.36 -10.67
C LYS A 154 -17.58 -3.81 -12.06
N ASN A 155 -17.33 -2.53 -12.30
CA ASN A 155 -17.70 -1.83 -13.54
C ASN A 155 -16.54 -1.65 -14.53
N ARG A 156 -15.40 -2.34 -14.33
CA ARG A 156 -14.23 -2.15 -15.20
C ARG A 156 -14.39 -2.77 -16.58
#